data_AF-A0A2K8YTI9-F1
#
_entry.id   AF-A0A2K8YTI9-F1
#
_cell.length_a   1.000
_cell.length_b   1.000
_cell.length_c   1.000
_cell.angle_alpha   90.00
_cell.angle_beta   90.00
_cell.angle_gamma   90.00
#
_symmetry.space_group_name_H-M   'P 1'
#
loop_
_entity.id
_entity.type
_entity.pdbx_description
1 polymer ?
#
loop_
_entity_poly.entity_id
_entity_poly.type
_entity_poly.pdbx_seq_one_letter_code
_entity_poly.pdbx_strand_id
1 'polypeptide(L)' 'MAKQDKKTEGAPGPKATVIAEFRCINNFDVVYEVGDDVSDFNADRLAKLEAGGLIEIEKPAEQTPPPAQ' A
#
# COMPACT_ATOMS: atom_id res chain seq x y z
N MET A 1 10.76 21.88 23.84
CA MET A 1 9.55 21.05 23.71
C MET A 1 9.84 20.00 22.67
N ALA A 2 10.23 18.80 23.09
CA ALA A 2 10.56 17.69 22.20
C ALA A 2 9.34 16.78 22.09
N LYS A 3 8.75 16.63 20.91
CA LYS A 3 7.88 15.50 20.56
C LYS A 3 8.02 15.15 19.07
N GLN A 4 8.82 14.09 18.86
CA GLN A 4 8.49 12.94 18.01
C GLN A 4 8.92 12.97 16.54
N ASP A 5 10.23 12.90 16.34
CA ASP A 5 10.87 12.16 15.26
C ASP A 5 10.58 10.65 15.42
N LYS A 6 9.80 10.05 14.52
CA LYS A 6 9.94 8.67 14.01
C LYS A 6 8.81 8.33 13.04
N LYS A 7 8.88 8.83 11.80
CA LYS A 7 8.38 8.02 10.68
C LYS A 7 9.52 7.08 10.32
N THR A 8 9.31 5.83 10.71
CA THR A 8 10.16 4.67 10.51
C THR A 8 10.73 4.65 9.09
N GLU A 9 12.01 4.97 8.99
CA GLU A 9 12.90 4.54 7.91
C GLU A 9 12.99 3.01 8.02
N GLY A 10 12.21 2.32 7.19
CA GLY A 10 12.04 0.87 7.29
C GLY A 10 11.76 0.27 5.94
N ALA A 11 12.80 0.22 5.09
CA ALA A 11 12.83 -0.36 3.75
C ALA A 11 11.80 0.21 2.75
N PRO A 12 12.13 0.32 1.45
CA PRO A 12 11.10 0.46 0.43
C PRO A 12 10.36 -0.89 0.32
N GLY A 13 9.52 -1.20 1.31
CA GLY A 13 8.51 -2.24 1.16
C GLY A 13 7.49 -1.80 0.11
N PRO A 14 6.74 -2.73 -0.50
CA PRO A 14 5.68 -2.37 -1.43
C PRO A 14 4.70 -1.42 -0.75
N LYS A 15 4.54 -0.22 -1.29
CA LYS A 15 3.55 0.74 -0.79
C LYS A 15 2.21 0.40 -1.40
N ALA A 16 1.19 0.23 -0.56
CA ALA A 16 -0.16 -0.03 -1.01
C ALA A 16 -1.04 1.17 -0.69
N THR A 17 -1.47 1.88 -1.73
CA THR A 17 -2.30 3.08 -1.62
C THR A 17 -3.69 2.79 -2.15
N VAL A 18 -4.72 3.22 -1.44
CA VAL A 18 -6.10 3.09 -1.91
C VAL A 18 -6.35 4.04 -3.06
N ILE A 19 -6.82 3.52 -4.20
CA ILE A 19 -7.15 4.31 -5.39
C ILE A 19 -8.65 4.39 -5.65
N ALA A 20 -9.45 3.52 -5.01
CA ALA A 20 -10.89 3.58 -5.01
C ALA A 20 -11.44 3.24 -3.63
N GLU A 21 -12.43 4.02 -3.18
CA GLU A 21 -13.08 3.81 -1.88
C GLU A 21 -13.66 2.40 -1.76
N PHE A 22 -13.33 1.69 -0.67
CA PHE A 22 -13.91 0.39 -0.39
C PHE A 22 -14.19 0.18 1.09
N ARG A 23 -15.17 -0.69 1.36
CA ARG A 23 -15.51 -1.10 2.72
C ARG A 23 -14.73 -2.35 3.10
N CYS A 24 -14.21 -2.36 4.33
CA CYS A 24 -13.54 -3.52 4.87
C CYS A 24 -14.53 -4.69 5.03
N ILE A 25 -14.26 -5.81 4.36
CA ILE A 25 -15.12 -7.00 4.45
C ILE A 25 -15.16 -7.61 5.87
N ASN A 26 -14.11 -7.41 6.66
CA ASN A 26 -14.03 -7.89 8.04
C ASN A 26 -14.65 -6.92 9.04
N ASN A 27 -14.91 -5.67 8.65
CA ASN A 27 -15.49 -4.65 9.51
C ASN A 27 -16.19 -3.58 8.68
N PHE A 28 -17.50 -3.76 8.47
CA PHE A 28 -18.29 -2.89 7.58
C PHE A 28 -18.38 -1.43 8.04
N ASP A 29 -17.96 -1.13 9.27
CA ASP A 29 -17.85 0.22 9.81
C ASP A 29 -16.58 0.96 9.33
N VAL A 30 -15.58 0.21 8.83
CA VAL A 30 -14.32 0.77 8.35
C VAL A 30 -14.41 0.96 6.84
N VAL A 31 -14.34 2.23 6.43
CA VAL A 31 -14.24 2.67 5.03
C VAL A 31 -12.82 3.16 4.80
N TYR A 32 -12.20 2.65 3.73
CA TYR A 32 -10.89 3.10 3.28
C TYR A 32 -11.10 4.08 2.13
N GLU A 33 -10.61 5.31 2.30
CA GLU A 33 -10.73 6.39 1.32
C GLU A 33 -9.56 6.42 0.35
N VAL A 34 -9.74 7.04 -0.81
CA VAL A 34 -8.65 7.22 -1.79
C VAL A 34 -7.51 8.02 -1.16
N GLY A 35 -6.29 7.49 -1.28
CA GLY A 35 -5.08 8.05 -0.68
C GLY A 35 -4.76 7.48 0.71
N ASP A 36 -5.60 6.61 1.27
CA ASP A 36 -5.29 5.93 2.52
C ASP A 36 -4.16 4.90 2.32
N ASP A 37 -3.28 4.78 3.32
CA ASP A 37 -2.17 3.83 3.29
C ASP A 37 -2.62 2.50 3.90
N VAL A 38 -2.69 1.48 3.05
CA VAL A 38 -3.05 0.12 3.46
C VAL A 38 -1.86 -0.82 3.40
N SER A 39 -0.64 -0.27 3.39
CA SER A 39 0.61 -1.02 3.42
C SER A 39 0.74 -1.96 4.63
N ASP A 40 -0.02 -1.70 5.70
CA ASP A 40 -0.13 -2.57 6.89
C ASP A 40 -0.93 -3.87 6.64
N PHE A 41 -1.62 -3.99 5.50
CA PHE A 41 -2.43 -5.16 5.21
C PHE A 41 -1.58 -6.38 4.80
N ASN A 42 -2.10 -7.56 5.12
CA ASN A 42 -1.53 -8.82 4.66
C ASN A 42 -1.53 -8.92 3.11
N ALA A 43 -0.50 -9.58 2.57
CA ALA A 43 -0.30 -9.75 1.13
C ALA A 43 -1.51 -10.37 0.38
N ASP A 44 -2.22 -11.34 0.97
CA ASP A 44 -3.45 -11.92 0.38
C ASP A 44 -4.56 -10.86 0.23
N ARG A 45 -4.69 -9.99 1.23
CA ARG A 45 -5.70 -8.92 1.22
C ARG A 45 -5.33 -7.85 0.20
N LEU A 46 -4.05 -7.45 0.17
CA LEU A 46 -3.54 -6.53 -0.84
C LEU A 46 -3.76 -7.06 -2.25
N ALA A 47 -3.43 -8.33 -2.52
CA ALA A 47 -3.65 -8.95 -3.83
C ALA A 47 -5.13 -8.97 -4.25
N LYS A 48 -6.06 -9.22 -3.32
CA LYS A 48 -7.51 -9.15 -3.60
C LYS A 48 -7.99 -7.74 -3.90
N LEU A 49 -7.46 -6.75 -3.19
CA LEU A 49 -7.79 -5.34 -3.39
C LEU A 49 -7.19 -4.80 -4.70
N GLU A 50 -5.95 -5.19 -5.02
CA GLU A 50 -5.26 -4.84 -6.27
C GLU A 50 -5.97 -5.50 -7.47
N ALA A 51 -6.29 -6.80 -7.37
CA ALA A 51 -7.06 -7.50 -8.40
C ALA A 51 -8.47 -6.92 -8.59
N GLY A 52 -9.03 -6.33 -7.54
CA GLY A 52 -10.29 -5.59 -7.59
C GLY A 52 -10.17 -4.14 -8.08
N GLY A 53 -8.96 -3.63 -8.33
CA GLY A 53 -8.71 -2.24 -8.71
C GLY A 53 -9.03 -1.23 -7.61
N LEU A 54 -9.00 -1.66 -6.34
CA LEU A 54 -9.32 -0.83 -5.18
C LEU A 54 -8.08 -0.13 -4.61
N ILE A 55 -6.92 -0.76 -4.78
CA ILE A 55 -5.63 -0.25 -4.33
C ILE A 55 -4.61 -0.36 -5.46
N GLU A 56 -3.57 0.45 -5.36
CA GLU A 56 -2.38 0.38 -6.19
C GLU A 56 -1.19 0.00 -5.32
N ILE A 57 -0.49 -1.08 -5.70
CA ILE A 57 0.74 -1.49 -5.04
C ILE A 57 1.90 -0.93 -5.86
N GLU A 58 2.51 0.16 -5.38
CA GLU A 58 3.81 0.61 -5.86
C GLU A 58 4.84 -0.42 -5.39
N LYS A 59 5.06 -1.45 -6.22
CA LYS A 59 6.30 -2.23 -6.12
C LYS A 59 7.43 -1.25 -6.37
N PRO A 60 8.44 -1.17 -5.46
CA PRO A 60 9.66 -0.45 -5.80
C PRO A 60 10.13 -1.09 -7.11
N ALA A 61 10.19 -0.28 -8.17
CA ALA A 61 10.62 -0.74 -9.47
C ALA A 61 11.93 -1.49 -9.24
N GLU A 62 11.89 -2.82 -9.36
CA GLU A 62 13.07 -3.62 -9.51
C GLU A 62 13.72 -3.02 -10.74
N GLN A 63 14.82 -2.28 -10.52
CA GLN A 63 15.61 -1.67 -11.56
C GLN A 63 15.81 -2.75 -12.61
N THR A 64 15.06 -2.66 -13.70
CA THR A 64 15.28 -3.53 -14.84
C THR A 64 16.70 -3.17 -15.26
N PRO A 65 17.70 -4.07 -15.11
CA PRO A 65 19.01 -3.74 -15.60
C PRO A 65 18.82 -3.41 -17.09
N PRO A 66 19.37 -2.29 -17.60
CA PRO A 66 19.21 -1.93 -18.99
C PRO A 66 19.59 -3.13 -19.87
N PRO A 67 18.90 -3.36 -21.00
CA PRO A 67 19.23 -4.48 -21.87
C PRO A 67 20.71 -4.39 -22.22
N ALA A 68 21.47 -5.43 -21.88
CA ALA A 68 22.88 -5.53 -22.22
C ALA A 68 23.02 -5.36 -23.74
N GLN A 69 23.58 -4.24 -24.16
CA GLN A 69 24.02 -4.00 -25.53
C GLN A 69 25.35 -4.69 -25.80
#